data_AF-A0A842MIA9-F1
#
_entry.id   AF-A0A842MIA9-F1
#
_cell.length_a   1.000
_cell.length_b   1.000
_cell.length_c   1.000
_cell.angle_alpha   90.00
_cell.angle_beta   90.00
_cell.angle_gamma   90.00
#
_symmetry.space_group_name_H-M   'P 1'
#
loop_
_entity.id
_entity.type
_entity.pdbx_description
1 polymer ?
#
loop_
_entity_poly.entity_id
_entity_poly.type
_entity_poly.pdbx_seq_one_letter_code
_entity_poly.pdbx_strand_id
1 'polypeptide(L)'
;MKKEGYWKKYNKKFSDFDVKKILKFLIELADEIGEPFEKKSTRGRSFKLSPTQYVALYILMVFFDMSLRDLELWSKVLVGEHI
;
A
#
# COMPACT_ATOMS: atom_id res chain seq x y z
N MET A 1 24.86 0.97 30.45
CA MET A 1 23.84 0.71 29.41
C MET A 1 24.46 -0.14 28.30
N LYS A 2 24.03 -1.41 28.12
CA LYS A 2 24.51 -2.23 26.99
C LYS A 2 23.96 -1.63 25.69
N LYS A 3 24.84 -1.19 24.78
CA LYS A 3 24.43 -0.73 23.45
C LYS A 3 23.80 -1.92 22.71
N GLU A 4 22.58 -1.73 22.23
CA GLU A 4 21.95 -2.72 21.35
C GLU A 4 22.84 -2.99 20.14
N GLY A 5 23.02 -4.28 19.83
CA GLY A 5 23.81 -4.75 18.69
C GLY A 5 23.23 -4.22 17.36
N TYR A 6 24.13 -4.00 16.40
CA TYR A 6 23.81 -3.46 15.07
C TYR A 6 22.60 -4.15 14.43
N TRP A 7 22.61 -5.48 14.39
CA TRP A 7 21.53 -6.28 13.81
C TRP A 7 20.17 -6.08 14.47
N LYS A 8 20.15 -5.84 15.79
CA LYS A 8 18.90 -5.58 16.51
C LYS A 8 18.31 -4.23 16.14
N LYS A 9 19.16 -3.20 15.98
CA LYS A 9 18.74 -1.88 15.49
C LYS A 9 18.31 -1.92 14.03
N TYR A 10 19.03 -2.65 13.19
CA TYR A 10 18.70 -2.85 11.79
C TYR A 10 17.34 -3.54 11.64
N ASN A 11 17.14 -4.67 12.33
CA ASN A 11 15.88 -5.41 12.28
C ASN A 11 14.71 -4.58 12.80
N LYS A 12 14.92 -3.79 13.86
CA LYS A 12 13.89 -2.86 14.36
C LYS A 12 13.51 -1.82 13.30
N LYS A 13 14.51 -1.19 12.68
CA LYS A 13 14.25 -0.21 11.62
C LYS A 13 13.55 -0.87 10.43
N PHE A 14 13.98 -2.05 10.01
CA PHE A 14 13.33 -2.81 8.94
C PHE A 14 11.89 -3.19 9.29
N SER A 15 11.63 -3.64 10.53
CA SER A 15 10.29 -3.99 10.97
C SER A 15 9.35 -2.79 11.12
N ASP A 16 9.89 -1.64 11.48
CA ASP A 16 9.13 -0.41 11.69
C ASP A 16 8.74 0.24 10.35
N PHE A 17 9.56 0.06 9.30
CA PHE A 17 9.32 0.58 7.94
C PHE A 17 8.96 -0.51 6.93
N ASP A 18 8.29 -1.57 7.37
CA ASP A 18 7.76 -2.60 6.49
C ASP A 18 6.73 -2.00 5.52
N VAL A 19 6.95 -2.19 4.21
CA VAL A 19 6.10 -1.71 3.12
C VAL A 19 4.63 -2.10 3.33
N LYS A 20 4.36 -3.29 3.89
CA LYS A 20 2.98 -3.73 4.17
C LYS A 20 2.34 -2.92 5.30
N LYS A 21 3.10 -2.51 6.30
CA LYS A 21 2.60 -1.64 7.39
C LYS A 21 2.32 -0.24 6.88
N ILE A 22 3.20 0.29 6.03
CA ILE A 22 2.98 1.59 5.37
C ILE A 22 1.72 1.54 4.51
N LEU A 23 1.54 0.48 3.71
CA LEU A 23 0.32 0.31 2.92
C LEU A 23 -0.93 0.22 3.81
N LYS A 24 -0.90 -0.55 4.90
CA LYS A 24 -2.02 -0.65 5.84
C LYS A 24 -2.38 0.71 6.44
N PHE A 25 -1.38 1.47 6.86
CA PHE A 25 -1.57 2.84 7.37
C PHE A 25 -2.20 3.75 6.31
N LEU A 26 -1.75 3.68 5.05
CA LEU A 26 -2.32 4.47 3.96
C LEU A 26 -3.78 4.09 3.64
N ILE A 27 -4.13 2.81 3.76
CA ILE A 27 -5.52 2.35 3.60
C ILE A 27 -6.39 2.92 4.73
N GLU A 28 -5.94 2.77 5.98
CA GLU A 28 -6.67 3.31 7.15
C GLU A 28 -6.86 4.83 7.04
N LEU A 29 -5.82 5.55 6.63
CA LEU A 29 -5.89 6.99 6.39
C LEU A 29 -6.87 7.35 5.25
N ALA A 30 -6.87 6.59 4.16
CA ALA A 30 -7.79 6.81 3.06
C ALA A 30 -9.24 6.53 3.47
N ASP A 31 -9.48 5.48 4.26
CA ASP A 31 -10.79 5.14 4.79
C ASP A 31 -11.31 6.24 5.76
N GLU A 32 -10.44 6.82 6.59
CA GLU A 32 -10.79 7.94 7.48
C GLU A 32 -11.20 9.23 6.73
N ILE A 33 -10.56 9.50 5.60
CA ILE A 33 -10.87 10.66 4.75
C ILE A 33 -12.19 10.44 3.99
N GLY A 34 -12.50 9.19 3.64
CA GLY A 34 -13.70 8.77 2.90
C GLY A 34 -13.38 8.26 1.50
N GLU A 35 -14.38 7.70 0.82
CA GLU A 35 -14.17 7.10 -0.50
C GLU A 35 -13.65 8.12 -1.52
N PRO A 36 -12.44 7.92 -2.09
CA PRO A 36 -11.82 8.90 -2.97
C PRO A 36 -12.54 9.04 -4.32
N PHE A 37 -13.28 8.01 -4.72
CA PHE A 37 -14.12 8.01 -5.90
C PHE A 37 -15.13 6.87 -5.86
N GLU A 38 -16.30 7.10 -6.47
CA GLU A 38 -17.32 6.09 -6.66
C GLU A 38 -17.38 5.62 -8.12
N LYS A 39 -17.85 4.38 -8.32
CA LYS A 39 -18.07 3.86 -9.68
C LYS A 39 -19.28 4.57 -10.30
N LYS A 40 -19.03 5.43 -11.30
CA LYS A 40 -20.09 6.21 -11.98
C LYS A 40 -21.06 5.38 -12.84
N SER A 41 -20.75 4.13 -13.16
CA SER A 41 -21.58 3.29 -14.03
C SER A 41 -21.43 1.80 -13.68
N THR A 42 -22.48 1.02 -13.87
CA THR A 42 -22.41 -0.45 -13.80
C THR A 42 -21.75 -1.09 -15.01
N ARG A 43 -21.48 -0.32 -16.08
CA ARG A 43 -20.76 -0.82 -17.26
C ARG A 43 -19.30 -1.17 -16.94
N GLY A 44 -18.78 -2.19 -17.63
CA GLY A 44 -17.40 -2.66 -17.49
C GLY A 44 -17.15 -3.58 -16.29
N ARG A 45 -15.90 -3.99 -16.10
CA ARG A 45 -15.51 -4.89 -15.00
C ARG A 45 -15.76 -4.25 -13.63
N SER A 46 -16.07 -5.08 -12.64
CA SER A 46 -16.04 -4.67 -11.24
C SER A 46 -14.61 -4.32 -10.84
N PHE A 47 -14.47 -3.37 -9.91
CA PHE A 47 -13.16 -3.07 -9.36
C PHE A 47 -12.67 -4.26 -8.54
N LYS A 48 -11.43 -4.70 -8.80
CA LYS A 48 -10.78 -5.74 -8.01
C LYS A 48 -10.12 -5.17 -6.75
N LEU A 49 -9.75 -3.89 -6.79
CA LEU A 49 -9.33 -3.12 -5.62
C LEU A 49 -10.46 -2.19 -5.19
N SER A 50 -10.64 -2.00 -3.88
CA SER A 50 -11.46 -0.89 -3.40
C SER A 50 -10.84 0.46 -3.83
N PRO A 51 -11.64 1.53 -3.95
CA PRO A 51 -11.12 2.86 -4.23
C PRO A 51 -10.01 3.28 -3.25
N THR A 52 -10.15 2.95 -1.96
CA THR A 52 -9.18 3.26 -0.92
C THR A 52 -7.90 2.44 -1.05
N GLN A 53 -8.01 1.15 -1.37
CA GLN A 53 -6.85 0.29 -1.69
C GLN A 53 -6.10 0.80 -2.92
N TYR A 54 -6.81 1.23 -3.96
CA TYR A 54 -6.20 1.76 -5.17
C TYR A 54 -5.39 3.02 -4.89
N VAL A 55 -5.96 3.98 -4.14
CA VAL A 55 -5.27 5.21 -3.76
C VAL A 55 -4.07 4.94 -2.86
N ALA A 56 -4.23 4.08 -1.84
CA ALA A 56 -3.13 3.72 -0.94
C ALA A 56 -1.96 3.07 -1.70
N LEU A 57 -2.26 2.15 -2.63
CA LEU A 57 -1.24 1.50 -3.47
C LEU A 57 -0.57 2.51 -4.41
N TYR A 58 -1.34 3.42 -5.01
CA TYR A 58 -0.81 4.48 -5.87
C TYR A 58 0.15 5.41 -5.10
N ILE A 59 -0.25 5.88 -3.91
CA ILE A 59 0.59 6.74 -3.06
C ILE A 59 1.87 6.01 -2.69
N LEU A 60 1.79 4.73 -2.31
CA LEU A 60 2.94 3.90 -2.00
C LEU A 60 3.91 3.83 -3.19
N MET A 61 3.39 3.61 -4.40
CA MET A 61 4.21 3.54 -5.60
C MET A 61 4.90 4.86 -5.91
N VAL A 62 4.19 5.99 -5.82
CA VAL A 62 4.79 7.32 -6.01
C VAL A 62 5.85 7.60 -4.95
N PHE A 63 5.60 7.25 -3.69
CA PHE A 63 6.52 7.50 -2.58
C PHE A 63 7.85 6.74 -2.72
N PHE A 64 7.79 5.51 -3.24
CA PHE A 64 8.97 4.67 -3.47
C PHE A 64 9.53 4.76 -4.90
N ASP A 65 9.05 5.71 -5.70
CA ASP A 65 9.45 5.89 -7.11
C ASP A 65 9.32 4.59 -7.94
N MET A 66 8.27 3.82 -7.65
CA MET A 66 7.95 2.58 -8.36
C MET A 66 7.17 2.88 -9.63
N SER A 67 7.51 2.17 -10.71
CA SER A 67 6.81 2.28 -11.99
C SER A 67 5.35 1.86 -11.86
N LEU A 68 4.42 2.75 -12.26
CA LEU A 68 2.99 2.44 -12.33
C LEU A 68 2.66 1.28 -13.28
N ARG A 69 3.57 0.92 -14.19
CA ARG A 69 3.43 -0.28 -15.02
C ARG A 69 3.43 -1.56 -14.18
N ASP A 70 4.13 -1.54 -13.05
CA ASP A 70 4.23 -2.69 -12.16
C ASP A 70 3.08 -2.74 -11.14
N LEU A 71 2.07 -1.88 -11.27
CA LEU A 71 0.91 -1.84 -10.37
C LEU A 71 0.23 -3.20 -10.26
N GLU A 72 0.13 -3.95 -11.36
CA GLU A 72 -0.48 -5.28 -11.39
C GLU A 72 0.34 -6.31 -10.61
N LEU A 73 1.68 -6.20 -10.67
CA LEU A 73 2.57 -7.02 -9.86
C LEU A 73 2.43 -6.64 -8.38
N TRP A 74 2.50 -5.35 -8.06
CA TRP A 74 2.47 -4.87 -6.69
C TRP A 74 1.10 -5.04 -6.02
N SER A 75 0.00 -4.91 -6.77
CA SER A 75 -1.34 -5.22 -6.26
C SER A 75 -1.45 -6.69 -5.86
N LYS A 76 -0.89 -7.58 -6.68
CA LYS A 76 -0.88 -9.02 -6.40
C LYS A 76 -0.01 -9.35 -5.18
N VAL A 77 1.16 -8.71 -5.06
CA VAL A 77 2.12 -8.96 -3.96
C VAL A 77 1.64 -8.37 -2.63
N LEU A 78 1.03 -7.18 -2.66
CA LEU A 78 0.73 -6.40 -1.45
C LEU A 78 -0.72 -6.50 -1.01
N VAL A 79 -1.66 -6.60 -1.96
CA VAL A 79 -3.10 -6.68 -1.69
C VAL A 79 -3.66 -8.08 -1.98
N GLY A 80 -2.95 -8.92 -2.74
CA GLY A 80 -3.39 -10.26 -3.12
C GLY A 80 -4.28 -10.29 -4.37
N GLU A 81 -4.58 -9.12 -4.94
CA GLU A 81 -5.50 -8.97 -6.07
C GLU A 81 -4.72 -8.75 -7.36
N HIS A 82 -5.00 -9.57 -8.39
CA HIS A 82 -4.47 -9.36 -9.73
C HIS A 82 -5.41 -8.42 -10.48
N ILE A 83 -4.97 -7.20 -10.81
CA ILE A 83 -5.82 -6.22 -11.50
C ILE A 83 -6.10 -6.63 -12.94
#